data_AF-A0A087CPK3-F1
#
_entry.id   AF-A0A087CPK3-F1
#
_cell.length_a   1.000
_cell.length_b   1.000
_cell.length_c   1.000
_cell.angle_alpha   90.00
_cell.angle_beta   90.00
_cell.angle_gamma   90.00
#
_symmetry.space_group_name_H-M   'P 1'
#
loop_
_entity.id
_entity.type
_entity.pdbx_description
1 polymer ?
#
loop_
_entity_poly.entity_id
_entity_poly.type
_entity_poly.pdbx_seq_one_letter_code
_entity_poly.pdbx_strand_id
1 'polypeptide(L)'
;MSDRLGGGQVRTASLQSREPWTYARRYVLMQPMLAAGLLIIYLGYTTVTASPDDFGLMRSIQLVAPNGTWAHSSGPYPGSYYSIPLAVVTLVLVGLTCAALWRIAHVPSAPEARFADADRLWRVLLTRFTVFLSVGTMLVYASAVLMVAGTATVRVGTNSGTWSSAYADDVYPTLGNIQIIMGGVVAVLAVIYLVMACSALVQLWTSPRRTR
;
A
#
# COMPACT_ATOMS: atom_id res chain seq x y z
N MET A 1 47.77 -4.26 52.09
CA MET A 1 48.32 -4.43 50.72
C MET A 1 47.14 -4.76 49.82
N SER A 2 46.99 -3.99 48.75
CA SER A 2 45.72 -3.73 48.05
C SER A 2 45.34 -4.78 47.01
N ASP A 3 44.21 -5.46 47.21
CA ASP A 3 43.47 -6.12 46.13
C ASP A 3 42.65 -5.07 45.37
N ARG A 4 43.24 -4.52 44.30
CA ARG A 4 42.52 -3.80 43.24
C ARG A 4 42.48 -4.70 42.00
N LEU A 5 41.65 -5.74 42.04
CA LEU A 5 41.22 -6.40 40.82
C LEU A 5 40.18 -5.50 40.16
N GLY A 6 40.63 -4.76 39.15
CA GLY A 6 39.78 -4.00 38.26
C GLY A 6 38.72 -4.92 37.67
N GLY A 7 37.48 -4.77 38.14
CA GLY A 7 36.30 -5.38 37.55
C GLY A 7 36.09 -4.80 36.16
N GLY A 8 36.84 -5.30 35.18
CA GLY A 8 36.56 -5.05 33.78
C GLY A 8 35.17 -5.59 33.48
N GLN A 9 34.19 -4.69 33.38
CA GLN A 9 32.88 -5.04 32.82
C GLN A 9 33.14 -5.72 31.48
N VAL A 10 32.89 -7.03 31.41
CA VAL A 10 33.00 -7.80 30.18
C VAL A 10 31.98 -7.19 29.22
N ARG A 11 32.46 -6.37 28.28
CA ARG A 11 31.65 -5.85 27.18
C ARG A 11 31.36 -7.01 26.24
N THR A 12 30.26 -7.70 26.48
CA THR A 12 29.75 -8.73 25.58
C THR A 12 29.13 -8.03 24.37
N ALA A 13 29.86 -7.99 23.26
CA ALA A 13 29.30 -7.56 21.97
C ALA A 13 28.44 -8.70 21.42
N SER A 14 27.11 -8.52 21.38
CA SER A 14 26.25 -9.47 20.67
C SER A 14 26.50 -9.33 19.16
N LEU A 15 27.05 -10.38 18.54
CA LEU A 15 27.32 -10.46 17.10
C LEU A 15 26.05 -10.84 16.30
N GLN A 16 24.88 -10.34 16.68
CA GLN A 16 23.64 -10.59 15.94
C GLN A 16 23.53 -9.66 14.73
N SER A 17 23.30 -10.23 13.55
CA SER A 17 23.09 -9.47 12.31
C SER A 17 21.88 -8.54 12.43
N ARG A 18 22.11 -7.23 12.20
CA ARG A 18 21.13 -6.14 12.36
C ARG A 18 20.38 -5.86 11.06
N GLU A 19 19.74 -6.89 10.53
CA GLU A 19 19.07 -6.79 9.24
C GLU A 19 17.54 -6.82 9.41
N PRO A 20 16.76 -6.12 8.57
CA PRO A 20 15.30 -6.09 8.68
C PRO A 20 14.65 -7.48 8.66
N TRP A 21 15.26 -8.44 7.94
CA TRP A 21 14.78 -9.82 7.88
C TRP A 21 15.03 -10.63 9.16
N THR A 22 15.82 -10.12 10.10
CA THR A 22 15.98 -10.72 11.43
C THR A 22 14.71 -10.56 12.27
N TYR A 23 13.90 -9.53 12.01
CA TYR A 23 12.70 -9.20 12.80
C TYR A 23 11.38 -9.57 12.11
N ALA A 24 11.38 -9.78 10.79
CA ALA A 24 10.22 -10.25 10.04
C ALA A 24 10.65 -11.14 8.88
N ARG A 25 9.82 -12.14 8.54
CA ARG A 25 10.09 -13.02 7.40
C ARG A 25 10.07 -12.22 6.10
N ARG A 26 10.96 -12.56 5.16
CA ARG A 26 11.14 -11.84 3.88
C ARG A 26 9.82 -11.62 3.11
N TYR A 27 8.94 -12.62 3.09
CA TYR A 27 7.64 -12.49 2.41
C TYR A 27 6.75 -11.39 3.01
N VAL A 28 6.83 -11.11 4.31
CA VAL A 28 6.06 -10.03 4.97
C VAL A 28 6.61 -8.68 4.53
N LEU A 29 7.94 -8.55 4.45
CA LEU A 29 8.61 -7.32 4.02
C LEU A 29 8.42 -7.01 2.53
N MET A 30 8.11 -8.02 1.70
CA MET A 30 7.83 -7.84 0.28
C MET A 30 6.39 -7.36 0.01
N GLN A 31 5.46 -7.48 0.97
CA GLN A 31 4.05 -7.12 0.75
C GLN A 31 3.83 -5.66 0.32
N PRO A 32 4.48 -4.64 0.95
CA PRO A 32 4.32 -3.25 0.52
C PRO A 32 4.86 -3.01 -0.89
N MET A 33 5.96 -3.67 -1.26
CA MET A 33 6.55 -3.56 -2.61
C MET A 33 5.62 -4.17 -3.66
N LEU A 34 5.01 -5.31 -3.35
CA LEU A 34 4.06 -5.97 -4.24
C LEU A 34 2.78 -5.14 -4.40
N ALA A 35 2.22 -4.62 -3.30
CA ALA A 35 1.05 -3.75 -3.35
C ALA A 35 1.32 -2.48 -4.16
N ALA A 36 2.45 -1.82 -3.91
CA ALA A 36 2.88 -0.63 -4.65
C ALA A 36 3.11 -0.93 -6.14
N GLY A 37 3.82 -2.02 -6.46
CA GLY A 37 4.11 -2.41 -7.84
C GLY A 37 2.84 -2.69 -8.64
N LEU A 38 1.92 -3.49 -8.10
CA LEU A 38 0.64 -3.77 -8.75
C LEU A 38 -0.19 -2.50 -8.96
N LEU A 39 -0.20 -1.61 -7.98
CA LEU A 39 -0.93 -0.35 -8.08
C LEU A 39 -0.32 0.58 -9.12
N ILE A 40 1.00 0.72 -9.16
CA ILE A 40 1.70 1.53 -10.17
C ILE A 40 1.45 0.95 -11.57
N ILE A 41 1.47 -0.37 -11.73
CA ILE A 41 1.14 -1.02 -13.01
C ILE A 41 -0.30 -0.68 -13.43
N TYR A 42 -1.26 -0.79 -12.50
CA TYR A 42 -2.66 -0.46 -12.79
C TYR A 42 -2.85 1.04 -13.12
N LEU A 43 -2.17 1.94 -12.40
CA LEU A 43 -2.16 3.37 -12.71
C LEU A 43 -1.52 3.67 -14.07
N GLY A 44 -0.49 2.92 -14.46
CA GLY A 44 0.09 2.99 -15.80
C GLY A 44 -0.91 2.57 -16.86
N TYR A 45 -1.63 1.47 -16.63
CA TYR A 45 -2.71 1.02 -17.50
C TYR A 45 -3.80 2.10 -17.66
N THR A 46 -4.31 2.67 -16.57
CA THR A 46 -5.34 3.72 -16.65
C THR A 46 -4.82 5.02 -17.28
N THR A 47 -3.52 5.27 -17.21
CA THR A 47 -2.88 6.40 -17.91
C THR A 47 -2.90 6.21 -19.42
N VAL A 48 -2.59 5.00 -19.90
CA VAL A 48 -2.53 4.66 -21.32
C VAL A 48 -3.92 4.61 -21.94
N THR A 49 -4.94 4.18 -21.19
CA THR A 49 -6.33 4.10 -21.66
C THR A 49 -7.12 5.40 -21.47
N ALA A 50 -6.55 6.40 -20.81
CA ALA A 50 -7.20 7.68 -20.62
C ALA A 50 -7.21 8.53 -21.89
N SER A 51 -8.19 9.42 -21.94
CA SER A 51 -8.40 10.38 -23.01
C SER A 51 -8.55 11.78 -22.44
N PRO A 52 -8.14 12.82 -23.20
CA PRO A 52 -8.23 14.21 -22.76
C PRO A 52 -9.69 14.63 -22.65
N ASP A 53 -10.04 15.35 -21.58
CA ASP A 53 -11.34 15.99 -21.44
C ASP A 53 -11.43 17.31 -22.23
N ASP A 54 -12.53 18.05 -22.05
CA ASP A 54 -12.77 19.34 -22.71
C ASP A 54 -11.69 20.41 -22.40
N PHE A 55 -10.90 20.22 -21.34
CA PHE A 55 -9.79 21.09 -20.93
C PHE A 55 -8.42 20.52 -21.35
N GLY A 56 -8.37 19.43 -22.11
CA GLY A 56 -7.14 18.76 -22.53
C GLY A 56 -6.47 17.92 -21.43
N LEU A 57 -7.14 17.70 -20.30
CA LEU A 57 -6.61 16.95 -19.17
C LEU A 57 -6.94 15.46 -19.32
N MET A 58 -5.95 14.58 -19.18
CA MET A 58 -6.14 13.13 -19.25
C MET A 58 -6.86 12.59 -18.00
N ARG A 59 -8.17 12.79 -17.95
CA ARG A 59 -9.04 12.41 -16.81
C ARG A 59 -10.40 11.85 -17.22
N SER A 60 -10.53 11.45 -18.48
CA SER A 60 -11.72 10.79 -19.03
C SER A 60 -11.34 9.50 -19.75
N ILE A 61 -12.33 8.65 -20.05
CA ILE A 61 -12.20 7.54 -20.99
C ILE A 61 -13.19 7.77 -22.14
N GLN A 62 -12.76 7.56 -23.37
CA GLN A 62 -13.55 7.86 -24.57
C GLN A 62 -13.66 6.65 -25.49
N LEU A 63 -14.82 6.49 -26.11
CA LEU A 63 -15.07 5.53 -27.18
C LEU A 63 -15.15 6.28 -28.50
N VAL A 64 -14.35 5.82 -29.47
CA VAL A 64 -14.37 6.31 -30.84
C VAL A 64 -15.18 5.32 -31.67
N ALA A 65 -16.19 5.82 -32.40
CA ALA A 65 -16.97 5.00 -33.31
C ALA A 65 -16.10 4.49 -34.48
N PRO A 66 -16.50 3.40 -35.18
CA PRO A 66 -15.72 2.83 -36.29
C PRO A 66 -15.41 3.81 -37.44
N ASN A 67 -16.17 4.89 -37.54
CA ASN A 67 -15.98 5.98 -38.49
C ASN A 67 -14.96 7.05 -38.04
N GLY A 68 -14.31 6.86 -36.88
CA GLY A 68 -13.37 7.82 -36.30
C GLY A 68 -14.01 8.99 -35.54
N THR A 69 -15.34 9.04 -35.42
CA THR A 69 -16.05 10.10 -34.69
C THR A 69 -16.21 9.77 -33.21
N TRP A 70 -16.20 10.80 -32.36
CA TRP A 70 -16.43 10.66 -30.92
C TRP A 70 -17.82 10.12 -30.63
N ALA A 71 -17.89 8.97 -29.95
CA ALA A 71 -19.17 8.38 -29.56
C ALA A 71 -19.54 8.81 -28.14
N HIS A 72 -18.71 8.46 -27.15
CA HIS A 72 -19.02 8.63 -25.73
C HIS A 72 -17.78 8.97 -24.91
N SER A 73 -17.96 9.75 -23.85
CA SER A 73 -16.91 10.11 -22.88
C SER A 73 -17.43 9.93 -21.47
N SER A 74 -16.59 9.46 -20.55
CA SER A 74 -16.94 9.41 -19.12
C SER A 74 -15.77 9.77 -18.23
N GLY A 75 -16.06 10.50 -17.15
CA GLY A 75 -15.13 10.83 -16.09
C GLY A 75 -15.85 10.95 -14.73
N PRO A 76 -15.11 11.01 -13.62
CA PRO A 76 -13.64 11.02 -13.54
C PRO A 76 -13.05 9.63 -13.81
N TYR A 77 -12.05 9.56 -14.69
CA TYR A 77 -11.25 8.37 -14.95
C TYR A 77 -9.81 8.63 -14.49
N PRO A 78 -9.13 7.69 -13.82
CA PRO A 78 -7.79 7.90 -13.25
C PRO A 78 -6.69 7.86 -14.32
N GLY A 79 -6.77 8.75 -15.32
CA GLY A 79 -5.71 9.02 -16.28
C GLY A 79 -4.56 9.82 -15.69
N SER A 80 -3.63 10.30 -16.53
CA SER A 80 -2.37 10.96 -16.09
C SER A 80 -2.58 12.10 -15.08
N TYR A 81 -3.71 12.80 -15.17
CA TYR A 81 -4.08 13.88 -14.25
C TYR A 81 -4.18 13.41 -12.78
N TYR A 82 -4.65 12.18 -12.55
CA TYR A 82 -4.78 11.60 -11.21
C TYR A 82 -3.72 10.52 -10.93
N SER A 83 -3.38 9.71 -11.94
CA SER A 83 -2.50 8.56 -11.78
C SER A 83 -1.06 8.95 -11.47
N ILE A 84 -0.53 10.03 -12.06
CA ILE A 84 0.84 10.49 -11.80
C ILE A 84 0.98 10.96 -10.34
N PRO A 85 0.12 11.87 -9.81
CA PRO A 85 0.14 12.22 -8.38
C PRO A 85 0.01 10.99 -7.47
N LEU A 86 -0.88 10.05 -7.79
CA LEU A 86 -1.06 8.82 -6.99
C LEU A 86 0.17 7.90 -7.05
N ALA A 87 0.85 7.80 -8.19
CA ALA A 87 2.10 7.06 -8.32
C ALA A 87 3.21 7.70 -7.49
N VAL A 88 3.32 9.03 -7.50
CA VAL A 88 4.28 9.77 -6.65
C VAL A 88 4.01 9.51 -5.17
N VAL A 89 2.74 9.61 -4.73
CA VAL A 89 2.36 9.29 -3.33
C VAL A 89 2.72 7.85 -2.98
N THR A 90 2.47 6.90 -3.90
CA THR A 90 2.83 5.48 -3.71
C THR A 90 4.33 5.30 -3.52
N LEU A 91 5.16 5.96 -4.34
CA LEU A 91 6.62 5.92 -4.22
C LEU A 91 7.11 6.55 -2.91
N VAL A 92 6.50 7.66 -2.49
CA VAL A 92 6.80 8.29 -1.19
C VAL A 92 6.46 7.34 -0.04
N LEU A 93 5.29 6.71 -0.06
CA LEU A 93 4.91 5.73 0.96
C LEU A 93 5.87 4.53 1.01
N VAL A 94 6.27 4.01 -0.15
CA VAL A 94 7.32 2.96 -0.23
C VAL A 94 8.63 3.44 0.40
N GLY A 95 9.08 4.64 0.06
CA GLY A 95 10.29 5.25 0.62
C GLY A 95 10.21 5.41 2.14
N LEU A 96 9.09 5.90 2.66
CA LEU A 96 8.84 6.06 4.10
C LEU A 96 8.80 4.71 4.82
N THR A 97 8.18 3.69 4.23
CA THR A 97 8.16 2.33 4.77
C THR A 97 9.57 1.74 4.83
N CYS A 98 10.35 1.85 3.76
CA CYS A 98 11.75 1.44 3.75
C CYS A 98 12.58 2.17 4.80
N ALA A 99 12.44 3.50 4.89
CA ALA A 99 13.16 4.32 5.87
C ALA A 99 12.77 3.95 7.32
N ALA A 100 11.48 3.71 7.57
CA ALA A 100 11.00 3.27 8.87
C ALA A 100 11.57 1.90 9.26
N LEU A 101 11.53 0.92 8.35
CA LEU A 101 12.10 -0.41 8.57
C LEU A 101 13.62 -0.37 8.77
N TRP A 102 14.31 0.45 7.99
CA TRP A 102 15.75 0.67 8.14
C TRP A 102 16.08 1.29 9.51
N ARG A 103 15.33 2.32 9.92
CA ARG A 103 15.47 2.93 11.24
C ARG A 103 15.21 1.93 12.37
N ILE A 104 14.15 1.13 12.27
CA ILE A 104 13.83 0.09 13.27
C ILE A 104 14.97 -0.92 13.40
N ALA A 105 15.64 -1.29 12.31
CA ALA A 105 16.77 -2.22 12.34
C ALA A 105 18.05 -1.60 12.93
N HIS A 106 18.29 -0.30 12.70
CA HIS A 106 19.57 0.36 13.03
C HIS A 106 19.60 1.10 14.37
N VAL A 107 18.45 1.30 15.04
CA VAL A 107 18.41 1.92 16.38
C VAL A 107 19.28 1.09 17.35
N PRO A 108 20.18 1.71 18.15
CA PRO A 108 20.97 1.00 19.14
C PRO A 108 20.11 0.29 20.18
N SER A 109 20.45 -0.96 20.50
CA SER A 109 19.80 -1.72 21.59
C SER A 109 20.26 -1.19 22.96
N ALA A 110 19.42 -1.38 23.98
CA ALA A 110 19.77 -1.04 25.36
C ALA A 110 21.02 -1.82 25.80
N PRO A 111 21.94 -1.19 26.56
CA PRO A 111 23.21 -1.81 26.96
C PRO A 111 23.06 -2.95 27.97
N GLU A 112 21.88 -3.11 28.57
CA GLU A 112 21.64 -4.12 29.61
C GLU A 112 20.92 -5.35 29.04
N ALA A 113 21.51 -6.53 29.25
CA ALA A 113 20.98 -7.81 28.76
C ALA A 113 19.54 -8.10 29.22
N ARG A 114 19.12 -7.58 30.38
CA ARG A 114 17.76 -7.73 30.91
C ARG A 114 16.67 -7.13 30.01
N PHE A 115 17.03 -6.19 29.13
CA PHE A 115 16.09 -5.54 28.21
C PHE A 115 16.16 -6.08 26.78
N ALA A 116 17.01 -7.07 26.50
CA ALA A 116 17.21 -7.59 25.15
C ALA A 116 15.91 -8.22 24.56
N ASP A 117 15.17 -8.98 25.37
CA ASP A 117 13.91 -9.61 24.93
C ASP A 117 12.80 -8.57 24.68
N ALA A 118 12.74 -7.54 25.52
CA ALA A 118 11.79 -6.43 25.37
C ALA A 118 12.10 -5.60 24.10
N ASP A 119 13.38 -5.30 23.84
CA ASP A 119 13.82 -4.62 22.61
C ASP A 119 13.48 -5.43 21.35
N ARG A 120 13.70 -6.75 21.40
CA ARG A 120 13.34 -7.65 20.29
C ARG A 120 11.84 -7.65 20.03
N LEU A 121 11.00 -7.77 21.07
CA LEU A 121 9.55 -7.74 20.94
C LEU A 121 9.07 -6.41 20.35
N TRP A 122 9.62 -5.29 20.82
CA TRP A 122 9.30 -3.95 20.34
C TRP A 122 9.59 -3.80 18.84
N ARG A 123 10.75 -4.24 18.37
CA ARG A 123 11.13 -4.19 16.94
C ARG A 123 10.24 -5.05 16.07
N VAL A 124 9.85 -6.24 16.54
CA VAL A 124 8.91 -7.12 15.82
C VAL A 124 7.54 -6.46 15.68
N LEU A 125 7.01 -5.88 16.76
CA LEU A 125 5.70 -5.21 16.76
C LEU A 125 5.71 -3.94 15.90
N LEU A 126 6.73 -3.10 15.99
CA LEU A 126 6.89 -1.93 15.12
C LEU A 126 7.01 -2.31 13.65
N THR A 127 7.76 -3.37 13.34
CA THR A 127 7.90 -3.86 11.97
C THR A 127 6.56 -4.31 11.41
N ARG A 128 5.80 -5.10 12.18
CA ARG A 128 4.45 -5.54 11.78
C ARG A 128 3.49 -4.37 11.58
N PHE A 129 3.45 -3.45 12.54
CA PHE A 129 2.63 -2.25 12.45
C PHE A 129 2.94 -1.46 11.16
N THR A 130 4.23 -1.20 10.91
CA THR A 130 4.69 -0.42 9.74
C THR A 130 4.29 -1.11 8.44
N VAL A 131 4.52 -2.42 8.31
CA VAL A 131 4.15 -3.18 7.11
C VAL A 131 2.63 -3.17 6.90
N PHE A 132 1.85 -3.51 7.94
CA PHE A 132 0.41 -3.61 7.81
C PHE A 132 -0.26 -2.26 7.53
N LEU A 133 0.22 -1.19 8.16
CA LEU A 133 -0.25 0.16 7.89
C LEU A 133 0.06 0.58 6.45
N SER A 134 1.28 0.33 5.99
CA SER A 134 1.69 0.65 4.61
C SER A 134 0.86 -0.10 3.57
N VAL A 135 0.68 -1.41 3.75
CA VAL A 135 -0.12 -2.21 2.80
C VAL A 135 -1.59 -1.80 2.87
N GLY A 136 -2.15 -1.68 4.07
CA GLY A 136 -3.55 -1.28 4.25
C GLY A 136 -3.87 0.05 3.60
N THR A 137 -3.04 1.07 3.83
CA THR A 137 -3.22 2.40 3.22
C THR A 137 -3.12 2.35 1.69
N MET A 138 -2.17 1.62 1.12
CA MET A 138 -2.05 1.40 -0.32
C MET A 138 -3.29 0.73 -0.92
N LEU A 139 -3.81 -0.30 -0.26
CA LEU A 139 -5.01 -1.01 -0.71
C LEU A 139 -6.28 -0.12 -0.62
N VAL A 140 -6.38 0.78 0.36
CA VAL A 140 -7.53 1.71 0.46
C VAL A 140 -7.66 2.55 -0.80
N TYR A 141 -6.60 3.26 -1.21
CA TYR A 141 -6.71 4.10 -2.40
C TYR A 141 -6.65 3.29 -3.69
N ALA A 142 -6.00 2.12 -3.72
CA ALA A 142 -6.14 1.19 -4.85
C ALA A 142 -7.59 0.76 -5.10
N SER A 143 -8.33 0.45 -4.03
CA SER A 143 -9.76 0.14 -4.09
C SER A 143 -10.56 1.31 -4.65
N ALA A 144 -10.31 2.52 -4.15
CA ALA A 144 -10.97 3.72 -4.65
C ALA A 144 -10.71 3.95 -6.15
N VAL A 145 -9.46 3.81 -6.60
CA VAL A 145 -9.08 3.93 -8.02
C VAL A 145 -9.80 2.89 -8.87
N LEU A 146 -9.87 1.63 -8.44
CA LEU A 146 -10.59 0.55 -9.13
C LEU A 146 -12.08 0.84 -9.27
N MET A 147 -12.73 1.31 -8.20
CA MET A 147 -14.14 1.66 -8.21
C MET A 147 -14.42 2.86 -9.13
N VAL A 148 -13.59 3.90 -9.06
CA VAL A 148 -13.74 5.11 -9.91
C VAL A 148 -13.48 4.78 -11.38
N ALA A 149 -12.40 4.05 -11.69
CA ALA A 149 -12.12 3.59 -13.05
C ALA A 149 -13.24 2.68 -13.59
N GLY A 150 -13.71 1.74 -12.77
CA GLY A 150 -14.76 0.81 -13.16
C GLY A 150 -16.08 1.52 -13.44
N THR A 151 -16.50 2.45 -12.58
CA THR A 151 -17.74 3.23 -12.80
C THR A 151 -17.67 4.08 -14.08
N ALA A 152 -16.55 4.73 -14.36
CA ALA A 152 -16.35 5.45 -15.62
C ALA A 152 -16.35 4.51 -16.84
N THR A 153 -15.77 3.31 -16.71
CA THR A 153 -15.74 2.30 -17.79
C THR A 153 -17.14 1.72 -18.08
N VAL A 154 -17.96 1.49 -17.05
CA VAL A 154 -19.38 1.11 -17.25
C VAL A 154 -20.15 2.23 -17.94
N ARG A 155 -19.97 3.47 -17.48
CA ARG A 155 -20.69 4.63 -18.01
C ARG A 155 -20.34 4.94 -19.46
N VAL A 156 -19.07 4.80 -19.85
CA VAL A 156 -18.69 5.03 -21.26
C VAL A 156 -19.32 3.98 -22.17
N GLY A 157 -19.36 2.71 -21.75
CA GLY A 157 -19.97 1.62 -22.53
C GLY A 157 -21.50 1.70 -22.64
N THR A 158 -22.18 2.19 -21.59
CA THR A 158 -23.66 2.27 -21.54
C THR A 158 -24.22 3.63 -22.00
N ASN A 159 -23.38 4.52 -22.52
CA ASN A 159 -23.73 5.93 -22.79
C ASN A 159 -24.42 6.58 -21.57
N SER A 160 -23.73 6.55 -20.42
CA SER A 160 -24.22 7.03 -19.13
C SER A 160 -25.52 6.38 -18.64
N GLY A 161 -25.74 5.10 -18.96
CA GLY A 161 -26.95 4.36 -18.58
C GLY A 161 -28.14 4.55 -19.53
N THR A 162 -27.95 5.26 -20.64
CA THR A 162 -28.98 5.41 -21.68
C THR A 162 -29.25 4.09 -22.41
N TRP A 163 -28.25 3.23 -22.54
CA TRP A 163 -28.34 1.94 -23.24
C TRP A 163 -28.20 0.80 -22.23
N SER A 164 -29.07 -0.21 -22.37
CA SER A 164 -28.95 -1.48 -21.64
C SER A 164 -27.58 -2.12 -21.93
N SER A 165 -26.96 -2.74 -20.92
CA SER A 165 -25.69 -3.46 -21.11
C SER A 165 -25.80 -4.52 -22.20
N ALA A 166 -26.96 -5.18 -22.34
CA ALA A 166 -27.23 -6.19 -23.36
C ALA A 166 -27.31 -5.65 -24.80
N TYR A 167 -27.31 -4.33 -24.99
CA TYR A 167 -27.36 -3.66 -26.30
C TYR A 167 -26.08 -2.87 -26.61
N ALA A 168 -25.28 -2.59 -25.57
CA ALA A 168 -23.97 -1.97 -25.70
C ALA A 168 -22.92 -3.02 -26.14
N ASP A 169 -21.77 -2.54 -26.60
CA ASP A 169 -20.58 -3.38 -26.77
C ASP A 169 -20.21 -3.99 -25.40
N ASP A 170 -20.70 -5.22 -25.14
CA ASP A 170 -20.83 -5.86 -23.81
C ASP A 170 -19.51 -5.89 -23.01
N VAL A 171 -18.39 -5.72 -23.72
CA VAL A 171 -17.03 -5.70 -23.21
C VAL A 171 -16.82 -4.59 -22.17
N TYR A 172 -17.17 -3.33 -22.45
CA TYR A 172 -16.86 -2.22 -21.56
C TYR A 172 -17.65 -2.26 -20.24
N PRO A 173 -18.99 -2.46 -20.24
CA PRO A 173 -19.74 -2.64 -19.01
C PRO A 173 -19.26 -3.84 -18.19
N THR A 174 -18.90 -4.95 -18.85
CA THR A 174 -18.37 -6.14 -18.16
C THR A 174 -17.02 -5.86 -17.49
N LEU A 175 -16.07 -5.26 -18.21
CA LEU A 175 -14.76 -4.88 -17.66
C LEU A 175 -14.89 -3.89 -16.49
N GLY A 176 -15.78 -2.89 -16.63
CA GLY A 176 -16.03 -1.92 -15.57
C GLY A 176 -16.63 -2.56 -14.32
N ASN A 177 -17.57 -3.50 -14.47
CA ASN A 177 -18.14 -4.25 -13.36
C ASN A 177 -17.09 -5.15 -12.68
N ILE A 178 -16.22 -5.81 -13.45
CA ILE A 178 -15.09 -6.59 -12.90
C ILE A 178 -14.19 -5.69 -12.05
N GLN A 179 -13.87 -4.48 -12.53
CA GLN A 179 -13.06 -3.51 -11.78
C GLN A 179 -13.75 -3.08 -10.47
N ILE A 180 -15.06 -2.83 -10.48
CA ILE A 180 -15.81 -2.47 -9.27
C ILE A 180 -15.79 -3.62 -8.25
N ILE A 181 -16.05 -4.86 -8.70
CA ILE A 181 -16.02 -6.05 -7.84
C ILE A 181 -14.63 -6.24 -7.23
N MET A 182 -13.58 -6.16 -8.06
CA MET A 182 -12.20 -6.24 -7.58
C MET A 182 -11.85 -5.10 -6.62
N GLY A 183 -12.35 -3.89 -6.87
CA GLY A 183 -12.25 -2.77 -5.93
C GLY A 183 -12.86 -3.10 -4.57
N GLY A 184 -14.04 -3.75 -4.55
CA GLY A 184 -14.68 -4.23 -3.32
C GLY A 184 -13.85 -5.29 -2.58
N VAL A 185 -13.30 -6.27 -3.30
CA VAL A 185 -12.40 -7.29 -2.72
C VAL A 185 -11.16 -6.64 -2.11
N VAL A 186 -10.53 -5.71 -2.83
CA VAL A 186 -9.37 -4.96 -2.34
C VAL A 186 -9.73 -4.11 -1.12
N ALA A 187 -10.93 -3.53 -1.05
CA ALA A 187 -11.41 -2.80 0.13
C ALA A 187 -11.46 -3.69 1.38
N VAL A 188 -11.99 -4.91 1.24
CA VAL A 188 -12.04 -5.89 2.34
C VAL A 188 -10.63 -6.24 2.83
N LEU A 189 -9.70 -6.48 1.90
CA LEU A 189 -8.30 -6.73 2.25
C LEU A 189 -7.67 -5.52 2.95
N ALA A 190 -7.95 -4.30 2.48
CA ALA A 190 -7.48 -3.07 3.11
C ALA A 190 -7.94 -2.98 4.57
N VAL A 191 -9.22 -3.25 4.85
CA VAL A 191 -9.77 -3.29 6.21
C VAL A 191 -9.05 -4.33 7.07
N ILE A 192 -8.83 -5.54 6.55
CA ILE A 192 -8.10 -6.59 7.28
C ILE A 192 -6.69 -6.11 7.67
N TYR A 193 -5.95 -5.52 6.73
CA TYR A 193 -4.61 -4.98 7.00
C TYR A 193 -4.62 -3.84 8.02
N LEU A 194 -5.60 -2.94 7.96
CA LEU A 194 -5.74 -1.86 8.93
C LEU A 194 -6.10 -2.37 10.32
N VAL A 195 -6.97 -3.38 10.44
CA VAL A 195 -7.26 -4.06 11.71
C VAL A 195 -6.00 -4.73 12.27
N MET A 196 -5.22 -5.41 11.42
CA MET A 196 -3.94 -5.99 11.83
C MET A 196 -2.96 -4.92 12.32
N ALA A 197 -2.87 -3.76 11.64
CA ALA A 197 -2.06 -2.63 12.09
C ALA A 197 -2.52 -2.11 13.46
N CYS A 198 -3.82 -1.88 13.65
CA CYS A 198 -4.38 -1.46 14.94
C CYS A 198 -4.07 -2.48 16.05
N SER A 199 -4.20 -3.78 15.77
CA SER A 199 -3.89 -4.82 16.75
C SER A 199 -2.41 -4.81 17.17
N ALA A 200 -1.49 -4.60 16.22
CA ALA A 200 -0.05 -4.50 16.49
C ALA A 200 0.26 -3.25 17.34
N LEU A 201 -0.43 -2.13 17.08
CA LEU A 201 -0.31 -0.91 17.86
C LEU A 201 -0.82 -1.09 19.29
N VAL A 202 -1.96 -1.78 19.48
CA VAL A 202 -2.52 -2.07 20.81
C VAL A 202 -1.57 -2.98 21.60
N GLN A 203 -0.98 -3.99 20.96
CA GLN A 203 0.03 -4.85 21.60
C GLN A 203 1.27 -4.05 22.01
N LEU A 204 1.71 -3.11 21.15
CA LEU A 204 2.84 -2.22 21.45
C LEU A 204 2.57 -1.34 22.68
N TRP A 205 1.35 -0.84 22.83
CA TRP A 205 0.93 0.00 23.96
C TRP A 205 0.72 -0.77 25.27
N THR A 206 0.32 -2.04 25.18
CA THR A 206 -0.01 -2.86 26.35
C THR A 206 1.19 -3.64 26.90
N SER A 207 2.20 -3.92 26.06
CA SER A 207 3.44 -4.61 26.45
C SER A 207 4.25 -3.95 27.58
N PRO A 208 4.38 -2.60 27.69
CA PRO A 208 5.18 -1.94 28.73
C PRO A 208 4.64 -2.10 30.15
N ARG A 209 3.41 -2.59 30.33
CA ARG A 209 2.75 -2.68 31.64
C ARG A 209 2.96 -4.02 32.37
N ARG A 210 3.64 -4.99 31.76
CA ARG A 210 3.85 -6.33 32.36
C ARG A 210 5.22 -6.57 33.00
N THR A 211 6.13 -5.60 32.94
CA THR A 211 7.50 -5.73 33.43
C THR A 211 7.85 -4.78 34.58
N ARG A 212 6.84 -4.31 35.33
CA ARG A 212 7.04 -3.67 36.63
C ARG A 212 6.81 -4.69 37.74
#